data_AF-X1QKT1-F1
#
_entry.id   AF-X1QKT1-F1
#
_cell.length_a   1.000
_cell.length_b   1.000
_cell.length_c   1.000
_cell.angle_alpha   90.00
_cell.angle_beta   90.00
_cell.angle_gamma   90.00
#
_symmetry.space_group_name_H-M   'P 1'
#
loop_
_entity.id
_entity.type
_entity.pdbx_description
1 polymer ?
#
loop_
_entity_poly.entity_id
_entity_poly.type
_entity_poly.pdbx_seq_one_letter_code
_entity_poly.pdbx_strand_id
1 'polypeptide(L)'
;MVLIATKQTDSVYSKSTAKLQVVDNLIYYVWRESDGSYSQIWIATSNLDGTGFTPTKLTTSAYNKTHPRFQVVGATIYYVWLEYGGDYQIWTATSALNGSGFTPTEQTTGGNDKNSPRLQVVGSTIYYTWDESNVGIWTATSNLDGTDFTPTKQSPSPVPAESYLELQVVDTVIYYVFPVYWE
;
A
#
# COMPACT_ATOMS: atom_id res chain seq x y z
N MET A 1 -27.78 -9.08 -15.27
CA MET A 1 -27.37 -8.47 -13.99
C MET A 1 -27.20 -6.99 -14.23
N VAL A 2 -27.91 -6.13 -13.50
CA VAL A 2 -27.77 -4.67 -13.62
C VAL A 2 -26.63 -4.24 -12.70
N LEU A 3 -25.66 -3.50 -13.24
CA LEU A 3 -24.60 -2.90 -12.44
C LEU A 3 -25.19 -1.71 -11.66
N ILE A 4 -25.27 -1.83 -10.34
CA ILE A 4 -25.68 -0.73 -9.46
C ILE A 4 -24.41 -0.13 -8.86
N ALA A 5 -24.15 1.15 -9.16
CA ALA A 5 -23.05 1.89 -8.55
C ALA A 5 -23.52 2.49 -7.21
N THR A 6 -22.89 2.07 -6.12
CA THR A 6 -23.16 2.60 -4.78
C THR A 6 -22.04 3.55 -4.37
N LYS A 7 -22.38 4.80 -4.05
CA LYS A 7 -21.45 5.77 -3.48
C LYS A 7 -21.23 5.44 -1.99
N GLN A 8 -19.98 5.33 -1.55
CA GLN A 8 -19.64 4.89 -0.18
C GLN A 8 -19.17 6.01 0.76
N THR A 9 -18.72 7.13 0.22
CA THR A 9 -18.11 8.22 1.02
C THR A 9 -18.73 9.56 0.63
N ASP A 10 -18.96 10.44 1.61
CA ASP A 10 -19.65 11.72 1.37
C ASP A 10 -18.83 12.98 1.64
N SER A 11 -17.63 12.86 2.20
CA SER A 11 -16.79 14.03 2.45
C SER A 11 -16.41 14.73 1.13
N VAL A 12 -16.35 16.06 1.16
CA VAL A 12 -16.01 16.92 0.01
C VAL A 12 -14.54 16.82 -0.42
N TYR A 13 -13.71 16.16 0.38
CA TYR A 13 -12.29 16.04 0.11
C TYR A 13 -11.99 15.03 -0.99
N SER A 14 -10.93 15.30 -1.74
CA SER A 14 -10.47 14.43 -2.81
C SER A 14 -10.08 13.05 -2.28
N LYS A 15 -10.49 12.02 -3.02
CA LYS A 15 -10.19 10.60 -2.76
C LYS A 15 -9.53 10.01 -3.99
N SER A 16 -8.53 9.16 -3.80
CA SER A 16 -7.83 8.51 -4.91
C SER A 16 -7.16 7.21 -4.49
N THR A 17 -6.62 6.47 -5.46
CA THR A 17 -5.78 5.28 -5.26
C THR A 17 -6.43 4.12 -4.50
N ALA A 18 -7.77 4.07 -4.42
CA ALA A 18 -8.50 3.02 -3.71
C ALA A 18 -8.09 1.60 -4.13
N LYS A 19 -8.04 0.70 -3.15
CA LYS A 19 -7.85 -0.75 -3.32
C LYS A 19 -8.86 -1.49 -2.44
N LEU A 20 -9.13 -2.72 -2.82
CA LEU A 20 -9.98 -3.62 -2.04
C LEU A 20 -9.45 -5.03 -2.03
N GLN A 21 -9.84 -5.79 -1.01
CA GLN A 21 -9.65 -7.23 -0.89
C GLN A 21 -10.91 -7.81 -0.27
N VAL A 22 -11.42 -8.90 -0.85
CA VAL A 22 -12.53 -9.65 -0.27
C VAL A 22 -11.94 -10.74 0.62
N VAL A 23 -12.39 -10.79 1.88
CA VAL A 23 -12.03 -11.85 2.84
C VAL A 23 -13.31 -12.28 3.53
N ASP A 24 -13.57 -13.59 3.49
CA ASP A 24 -14.81 -14.20 3.95
C ASP A 24 -16.06 -13.50 3.34
N ASN A 25 -16.86 -12.83 4.16
CA ASN A 25 -18.10 -12.17 3.75
C ASN A 25 -18.01 -10.63 3.82
N LEU A 26 -16.80 -10.09 3.88
CA LEU A 26 -16.54 -8.65 3.92
C LEU A 26 -15.63 -8.21 2.78
N ILE A 27 -15.84 -6.98 2.35
CA ILE A 27 -14.92 -6.26 1.48
C ILE A 27 -14.14 -5.29 2.35
N TYR A 28 -12.81 -5.42 2.37
CA TYR A 28 -11.91 -4.48 2.99
C TYR A 28 -11.47 -3.45 1.95
N TYR A 29 -11.33 -2.21 2.38
CA TYR A 29 -10.91 -1.10 1.53
C TYR A 29 -9.75 -0.36 2.16
N VAL A 30 -8.86 0.16 1.32
CA VAL A 30 -7.92 1.22 1.69
C VAL A 30 -7.94 2.28 0.61
N TRP A 31 -7.88 3.56 0.99
CA TRP A 31 -7.75 4.65 0.03
C TRP A 31 -6.98 5.83 0.63
N ARG A 32 -6.57 6.72 -0.26
CA ARG A 32 -6.05 8.04 0.08
C ARG A 32 -7.19 9.03 0.07
N GLU A 33 -7.31 9.85 1.11
CA GLU A 33 -8.26 10.95 1.19
C GLU A 33 -7.64 12.16 1.87
N SER A 34 -7.85 13.36 1.30
CA SER A 34 -7.45 14.61 1.94
C SER A 34 -8.28 14.88 3.19
N ASP A 35 -7.66 15.42 4.23
CA ASP A 35 -8.35 15.90 5.43
C ASP A 35 -8.49 17.43 5.47
N GLY A 36 -8.26 18.09 4.33
CA GLY A 36 -8.24 19.54 4.18
C GLY A 36 -6.85 20.16 4.33
N SER A 37 -5.86 19.43 4.86
CA SER A 37 -4.47 19.88 4.94
C SER A 37 -3.52 18.89 4.26
N TYR A 38 -3.70 17.60 4.54
CA TYR A 38 -2.83 16.53 4.06
C TYR A 38 -3.63 15.36 3.52
N SER A 39 -3.01 14.62 2.62
CA SER A 39 -3.51 13.33 2.17
C SER A 39 -3.24 12.26 3.23
N GLN A 40 -4.28 11.55 3.65
CA GLN A 40 -4.24 10.55 4.71
C GLN A 40 -4.75 9.21 4.22
N ILE A 41 -4.39 8.14 4.93
CA ILE A 41 -4.83 6.77 4.66
C ILE A 41 -6.09 6.51 5.47
N TRP A 42 -7.08 5.93 4.79
CA TRP A 42 -8.33 5.49 5.37
C TRP A 42 -8.56 4.03 5.03
N ILE A 43 -9.26 3.34 5.93
CA ILE A 43 -9.77 1.99 5.70
C ILE A 43 -11.28 1.94 5.89
N ALA A 44 -11.90 0.91 5.34
CA ALA A 44 -13.27 0.57 5.63
C ALA A 44 -13.52 -0.91 5.46
N THR A 45 -14.65 -1.36 5.98
CA THR A 45 -15.27 -2.64 5.63
C THR A 45 -16.69 -2.43 5.15
N SER A 46 -17.18 -3.30 4.28
CA SER A 46 -18.61 -3.42 3.92
C SER A 46 -18.99 -4.89 3.74
N ASN A 47 -20.29 -5.18 3.74
CA ASN A 47 -20.83 -6.45 3.27
C ASN A 47 -20.59 -6.63 1.76
N LEU A 48 -20.72 -7.86 1.24
CA LEU A 48 -20.52 -8.15 -0.19
C LEU A 48 -21.50 -7.40 -1.12
N ASP A 49 -22.65 -6.95 -0.61
CA ASP A 49 -23.61 -6.11 -1.33
C ASP A 49 -23.29 -4.61 -1.26
N GLY A 50 -22.17 -4.24 -0.62
CA GLY A 50 -21.72 -2.88 -0.41
C GLY A 50 -22.40 -2.15 0.74
N THR A 51 -23.31 -2.78 1.49
CA THR A 51 -23.93 -2.17 2.68
C THR A 51 -23.00 -2.20 3.89
N GLY A 52 -23.29 -1.38 4.92
CA GLY A 52 -22.52 -1.39 6.17
C GLY A 52 -21.12 -0.78 6.06
N PHE A 53 -20.90 0.09 5.06
CA PHE A 53 -19.61 0.73 4.85
C PHE A 53 -19.20 1.60 6.04
N THR A 54 -18.08 1.24 6.68
CA THR A 54 -17.62 1.89 7.93
C THR A 54 -16.20 2.44 7.76
N PRO A 55 -16.04 3.74 7.42
CA PRO A 55 -14.72 4.34 7.22
C PRO A 55 -14.01 4.71 8.52
N THR A 56 -12.70 4.47 8.57
CA THR A 56 -11.80 4.85 9.68
C THR A 56 -10.54 5.50 9.11
N LYS A 57 -10.19 6.68 9.62
CA LYS A 57 -8.93 7.37 9.30
C LYS A 57 -7.78 6.74 10.08
N LEU A 58 -6.74 6.26 9.39
CA LEU A 58 -5.60 5.58 10.03
C LEU A 58 -4.43 6.52 10.32
N THR A 59 -4.15 7.49 9.45
CA THR A 59 -2.99 8.38 9.60
C THR A 59 -3.41 9.82 9.90
N THR A 60 -2.58 10.53 10.67
CA THR A 60 -2.84 11.93 11.06
C THR A 60 -1.61 12.84 11.05
N SER A 61 -0.41 12.33 10.71
CA SER A 61 0.80 13.16 10.63
C SER A 61 0.68 14.24 9.54
N ALA A 62 1.47 15.31 9.69
CA ALA A 62 1.49 16.50 8.83
C ALA A 62 2.28 16.29 7.51
N TYR A 63 2.12 15.12 6.91
CA TYR A 63 2.75 14.75 5.64
C TYR A 63 1.73 14.06 4.75
N ASN A 64 1.95 14.19 3.44
CA ASN A 64 1.08 13.60 2.42
C ASN A 64 1.40 12.12 2.25
N LYS A 65 0.37 11.28 2.38
CA LYS A 65 0.44 9.85 2.08
C LYS A 65 -0.11 9.60 0.69
N THR A 66 0.50 8.66 -0.03
CA THR A 66 0.06 8.27 -1.36
C THR A 66 0.28 6.79 -1.62
N HIS A 67 -0.42 6.28 -2.63
CA HIS A 67 -0.36 4.89 -3.09
C HIS A 67 -0.50 3.82 -1.98
N PRO A 68 -1.49 3.91 -1.06
CA PRO A 68 -1.68 2.87 -0.07
C PRO A 68 -2.03 1.53 -0.74
N ARG A 69 -1.38 0.47 -0.25
CA ARG A 69 -1.69 -0.94 -0.53
C ARG A 69 -1.86 -1.66 0.78
N PHE A 70 -2.59 -2.77 0.75
CA PHE A 70 -2.78 -3.60 1.93
C PHE A 70 -3.00 -5.07 1.55
N GLN A 71 -2.85 -5.93 2.55
CA GLN A 71 -3.32 -7.30 2.51
C GLN A 71 -3.84 -7.71 3.89
N VAL A 72 -5.00 -8.34 3.91
CA VAL A 72 -5.60 -9.00 5.08
C VAL A 72 -5.13 -10.44 5.11
N VAL A 73 -4.51 -10.86 6.22
CA VAL A 73 -4.09 -12.24 6.48
C VAL A 73 -4.47 -12.61 7.92
N GLY A 74 -5.37 -13.58 8.06
CA GLY A 74 -5.92 -13.95 9.36
C GLY A 74 -6.63 -12.76 10.03
N ALA A 75 -6.18 -12.40 11.24
CA ALA A 75 -6.75 -11.30 12.02
C ALA A 75 -6.00 -9.96 11.87
N THR A 76 -5.02 -9.90 10.96
CA THR A 76 -4.13 -8.75 10.80
C THR A 76 -4.23 -8.18 9.40
N ILE A 77 -4.18 -6.86 9.32
CA ILE A 77 -4.02 -6.13 8.06
C ILE A 77 -2.61 -5.57 8.01
N TYR A 78 -1.94 -5.80 6.89
CA TYR A 78 -0.59 -5.33 6.58
C TYR A 78 -0.68 -4.21 5.55
N TYR A 79 0.06 -3.13 5.76
CA TYR A 79 0.00 -1.93 4.94
C TYR A 79 1.36 -1.54 4.39
N VAL A 80 1.37 -0.97 3.19
CA VAL A 80 2.50 -0.21 2.65
C VAL A 80 1.98 1.02 1.93
N TRP A 81 2.69 2.13 2.07
CA TRP A 81 2.39 3.39 1.38
C TRP A 81 3.65 4.22 1.19
N LEU A 82 3.49 5.35 0.50
CA LEU A 82 4.51 6.38 0.39
C LEU A 82 4.13 7.59 1.23
N GLU A 83 5.08 8.15 1.97
CA GLU A 83 4.92 9.41 2.72
C GLU A 83 5.95 10.43 2.26
N TYR A 84 5.52 11.67 2.02
CA TYR A 84 6.39 12.74 1.53
C TYR A 84 6.89 13.62 2.67
N GLY A 85 8.15 13.41 3.07
CA GLY A 85 8.87 14.20 4.08
C GLY A 85 10.03 15.04 3.52
N GLY A 86 10.10 15.19 2.19
CA GLY A 86 11.23 15.75 1.44
C GLY A 86 11.46 14.94 0.17
N ASP A 87 11.48 13.62 0.35
CA ASP A 87 11.39 12.59 -0.68
C ASP A 87 10.26 11.62 -0.29
N TYR A 88 9.69 10.90 -1.26
CA TYR A 88 8.76 9.81 -0.99
C TYR A 88 9.51 8.62 -0.40
N GLN A 89 9.16 8.22 0.83
CA GLN A 89 9.71 7.05 1.50
C GLN A 89 8.68 5.94 1.66
N ILE A 90 9.15 4.69 1.75
CA ILE A 90 8.33 3.52 2.04
C ILE A 90 7.99 3.50 3.53
N TRP A 91 6.70 3.44 3.83
CA TRP A 91 6.19 3.26 5.18
C TRP A 91 5.33 2.01 5.24
N THR A 92 5.39 1.32 6.37
CA THR A 92 4.60 0.12 6.65
C THR A 92 3.89 0.21 7.97
N ALA A 93 2.83 -0.58 8.14
CA ALA A 93 2.18 -0.77 9.43
C ALA A 93 1.43 -2.10 9.44
N THR A 94 0.99 -2.48 10.63
CA THR A 94 -0.04 -3.50 10.83
C THR A 94 -1.19 -2.93 11.66
N SER A 95 -2.38 -3.51 11.54
CA SER A 95 -3.49 -3.28 12.47
C SER A 95 -4.36 -4.53 12.63
N ALA A 96 -5.22 -4.54 13.64
CA ALA A 96 -6.36 -5.43 13.68
C ALA A 96 -7.35 -5.10 12.55
N LEU A 97 -8.32 -6.00 12.29
CA LEU A 97 -9.30 -5.87 11.20
C LEU A 97 -10.17 -4.60 11.26
N ASN A 98 -10.32 -3.99 12.43
CA ASN A 98 -11.05 -2.73 12.65
C ASN A 98 -10.14 -1.48 12.58
N GLY A 99 -8.86 -1.63 12.21
CA GLY A 99 -7.88 -0.54 12.18
C GLY A 99 -7.21 -0.22 13.51
N SER A 100 -7.61 -0.86 14.62
CA SER A 100 -6.98 -0.62 15.92
C SER A 100 -5.54 -1.18 15.96
N GLY A 101 -4.68 -0.56 16.76
CA GLY A 101 -3.27 -0.93 16.87
C GLY A 101 -2.41 -0.50 15.67
N PHE A 102 -2.93 0.37 14.79
CA PHE A 102 -2.18 0.88 13.65
C PHE A 102 -0.91 1.63 14.08
N THR A 103 0.26 1.05 13.77
CA THR A 103 1.57 1.57 14.16
C THR A 103 2.46 1.75 12.92
N PRO A 104 2.57 2.99 12.39
CA PRO A 104 3.46 3.32 11.29
C PRO A 104 4.94 3.14 11.61
N THR A 105 5.70 2.60 10.66
CA THR A 105 7.17 2.52 10.68
C THR A 105 7.71 2.94 9.32
N GLU A 106 8.66 3.87 9.33
CA GLU A 106 9.41 4.26 8.14
C GLU A 106 10.46 3.20 7.83
N GLN A 107 10.44 2.65 6.61
CA GLN A 107 11.31 1.54 6.22
C GLN A 107 12.48 1.97 5.35
N THR A 108 12.37 3.11 4.67
CA THR A 108 13.44 3.64 3.82
C THR A 108 13.74 5.09 4.18
N THR A 109 15.00 5.48 4.00
CA THR A 109 15.47 6.86 4.11
C THR A 109 16.44 7.15 2.97
N GLY A 110 16.63 8.42 2.61
CA GLY A 110 17.59 8.85 1.59
C GLY A 110 16.97 9.62 0.41
N GLY A 111 17.83 10.18 -0.45
CA GLY A 111 17.46 11.24 -1.40
C GLY A 111 16.85 10.82 -2.73
N ASN A 112 16.22 9.64 -2.82
CA ASN A 112 15.52 9.20 -4.03
C ASN A 112 14.07 8.87 -3.72
N ASP A 113 13.16 9.46 -4.49
CA ASP A 113 11.74 9.13 -4.45
C ASP A 113 11.50 7.64 -4.70
N LYS A 114 10.82 7.02 -3.74
CA LYS A 114 10.27 5.68 -3.84
C LYS A 114 8.91 5.77 -4.53
N ASN A 115 8.63 4.80 -5.39
CA ASN A 115 7.41 4.80 -6.19
C ASN A 115 6.74 3.43 -6.18
N SER A 116 5.43 3.44 -6.45
CA SER A 116 4.64 2.24 -6.72
C SER A 116 4.80 1.07 -5.74
N PRO A 117 4.83 1.26 -4.40
CA PRO A 117 5.09 0.15 -3.49
C PRO A 117 4.02 -0.95 -3.64
N ARG A 118 4.44 -2.20 -3.46
CA ARG A 118 3.58 -3.37 -3.30
C ARG A 118 4.05 -4.18 -2.10
N LEU A 119 3.12 -4.94 -1.52
CA LEU A 119 3.42 -5.95 -0.51
C LEU A 119 2.68 -7.24 -0.83
N GLN A 120 3.24 -8.37 -0.39
CA GLN A 120 2.54 -9.63 -0.23
C GLN A 120 3.10 -10.38 0.97
N VAL A 121 2.22 -10.88 1.82
CA VAL A 121 2.53 -11.73 2.97
C VAL A 121 2.45 -13.19 2.52
N VAL A 122 3.51 -13.95 2.75
CA VAL A 122 3.58 -15.40 2.52
C VAL A 122 4.24 -16.06 3.72
N GLY A 123 3.50 -16.95 4.39
CA GLY A 123 3.95 -17.59 5.62
C GLY A 123 4.25 -16.54 6.71
N SER A 124 5.49 -16.51 7.20
CA SER A 124 5.96 -15.59 8.24
C SER A 124 6.73 -14.38 7.70
N THR A 125 6.68 -14.14 6.39
CA THR A 125 7.49 -13.11 5.73
C THR A 125 6.60 -12.19 4.90
N ILE A 126 6.90 -10.89 4.97
CA ILE A 126 6.32 -9.91 4.06
C ILE A 126 7.34 -9.61 2.98
N TYR A 127 6.90 -9.65 1.74
CA TYR A 127 7.69 -9.34 0.55
C TYR A 127 7.22 -8.02 -0.02
N TYR A 128 8.15 -7.19 -0.46
CA TYR A 128 7.89 -5.87 -0.99
C TYR A 128 8.56 -5.66 -2.34
N THR A 129 7.97 -4.80 -3.16
CA THR A 129 8.62 -4.26 -4.36
C THR A 129 8.32 -2.78 -4.51
N TRP A 130 9.29 -2.02 -5.02
CA TRP A 130 9.11 -0.62 -5.42
C TRP A 130 10.12 -0.25 -6.50
N ASP A 131 9.88 0.88 -7.17
CA ASP A 131 10.86 1.52 -8.04
C ASP A 131 11.40 2.81 -7.43
N GLU A 132 12.62 3.15 -7.81
CA GLU A 132 13.20 4.47 -7.64
C GLU A 132 13.50 5.04 -9.03
N SER A 133 12.89 6.19 -9.35
CA SER A 133 13.03 6.83 -10.66
C SER A 133 14.50 7.05 -11.01
N ASN A 134 14.93 6.60 -12.19
CA ASN A 134 16.33 6.69 -12.64
C ASN A 134 17.34 5.97 -11.73
N VAL A 135 16.91 5.03 -10.91
CA VAL A 135 17.79 4.20 -10.07
C VAL A 135 17.54 2.74 -10.34
N GLY A 136 16.29 2.28 -10.27
CA GLY A 136 15.90 0.91 -10.59
C GLY A 136 14.84 0.31 -9.68
N ILE A 137 14.59 -0.98 -9.87
CA ILE A 137 13.65 -1.80 -9.09
C ILE A 137 14.35 -2.39 -7.87
N TRP A 138 13.59 -2.43 -6.79
CA TRP A 138 14.00 -2.99 -5.52
C TRP A 138 12.97 -4.00 -5.03
N THR A 139 13.48 -5.00 -4.31
CA THR A 139 12.70 -5.94 -3.51
C THR A 139 13.10 -5.83 -2.06
N ALA A 140 12.21 -6.14 -1.12
CA ALA A 140 12.61 -6.36 0.27
C ALA A 140 11.84 -7.52 0.90
N THR A 141 12.39 -8.03 2.00
CA THR A 141 11.67 -8.88 2.94
C THR A 141 11.64 -8.25 4.32
N SER A 142 10.63 -8.58 5.13
CA SER A 142 10.60 -8.28 6.57
C SER A 142 9.87 -9.39 7.34
N ASN A 143 10.03 -9.39 8.66
CA ASN A 143 9.15 -10.11 9.59
C ASN A 143 7.73 -9.52 9.55
N LEU A 144 6.75 -10.25 10.09
CA LEU A 144 5.35 -9.82 10.12
C LEU A 144 5.10 -8.54 10.94
N ASP A 145 5.98 -8.21 11.88
CA ASP A 145 5.92 -6.96 12.65
C ASP A 145 6.62 -5.78 11.94
N GLY A 146 7.13 -6.00 10.72
CA GLY A 146 7.87 -5.02 9.95
C GLY A 146 9.35 -4.89 10.33
N THR A 147 9.86 -5.69 11.28
CA THR A 147 11.29 -5.73 11.60
C THR A 147 12.10 -6.48 10.54
N ASP A 148 13.42 -6.33 10.56
CA ASP A 148 14.35 -6.96 9.61
C ASP A 148 14.05 -6.62 8.13
N PHE A 149 13.64 -5.38 7.87
CA PHE A 149 13.43 -4.88 6.52
C PHE A 149 14.74 -4.85 5.72
N THR A 150 14.82 -5.68 4.69
CA THR A 150 16.07 -5.99 3.96
C THR A 150 15.95 -5.67 2.47
N PRO A 151 16.24 -4.42 2.05
CA PRO A 151 16.15 -3.99 0.66
C PRO A 151 17.29 -4.56 -0.19
N THR A 152 16.95 -5.05 -1.38
CA THR A 152 17.89 -5.55 -2.41
C THR A 152 17.53 -4.95 -3.76
N LYS A 153 18.51 -4.29 -4.41
CA LYS A 153 18.36 -3.76 -5.77
C LYS A 153 18.39 -4.90 -6.78
N GLN A 154 17.42 -4.93 -7.69
CA GLN A 154 17.30 -6.00 -8.69
C GLN A 154 17.77 -5.58 -10.09
N SER A 155 17.62 -4.30 -10.49
CA SER A 155 18.04 -3.86 -11.82
C SER A 155 19.45 -3.22 -11.86
N PRO A 156 20.27 -3.54 -12.87
CA PRO A 156 21.67 -3.08 -12.96
C PRO A 156 21.86 -1.68 -13.58
N SER A 157 20.81 -1.04 -14.11
CA SER A 157 20.92 0.28 -14.76
C SER A 157 19.63 1.08 -14.61
N PRO A 158 19.70 2.43 -14.65
CA PRO A 158 18.52 3.28 -14.68
C PRO A 158 17.70 2.93 -15.92
N VAL A 159 16.47 2.48 -15.72
CA VAL A 159 15.52 2.21 -16.81
C VAL A 159 14.45 3.31 -16.73
N PRO A 160 13.99 3.88 -17.85
CA PRO A 160 12.96 4.92 -17.85
C PRO A 160 11.74 4.46 -17.04
N ALA A 161 11.34 5.30 -16.08
CA ALA A 161 10.20 5.16 -15.16
C ALA A 161 9.51 3.77 -15.15
N GLU A 162 10.14 2.80 -14.48
CA GLU A 162 9.59 1.46 -14.20
C GLU A 162 8.44 1.57 -13.19
N SER A 163 7.34 2.18 -13.61
CA SER A 163 6.22 2.53 -12.74
C SER A 163 5.17 1.42 -12.71
N TYR A 164 4.33 1.40 -11.68
CA TYR A 164 3.20 0.45 -11.57
C TYR A 164 3.60 -1.03 -11.47
N LEU A 165 4.64 -1.35 -10.71
CA LEU A 165 4.99 -2.75 -10.42
C LEU A 165 3.78 -3.54 -9.91
N GLU A 166 3.57 -4.75 -10.40
CA GLU A 166 2.73 -5.73 -9.73
C GLU A 166 3.60 -6.87 -9.20
N LEU A 167 3.18 -7.43 -8.07
CA LEU A 167 3.93 -8.40 -7.27
C LEU A 167 3.09 -9.65 -7.09
N GLN A 168 3.71 -10.81 -7.31
CA GLN A 168 3.22 -12.09 -6.87
C GLN A 168 4.37 -12.92 -6.28
N VAL A 169 4.16 -13.52 -5.12
CA VAL A 169 5.11 -14.38 -4.44
C VAL A 169 4.52 -15.77 -4.32
N VAL A 170 5.34 -16.77 -4.67
CA VAL A 170 5.03 -18.18 -4.49
C VAL A 170 6.19 -18.80 -3.71
N ASP A 171 5.88 -19.36 -2.55
CA ASP A 171 6.86 -19.79 -1.55
C ASP A 171 7.83 -18.65 -1.18
N THR A 172 9.06 -18.70 -1.68
CA THR A 172 10.09 -17.68 -1.47
C THR A 172 10.49 -16.95 -2.75
N VAL A 173 9.83 -17.24 -3.87
CA VAL A 173 10.16 -16.68 -5.19
C VAL A 173 9.29 -15.46 -5.46
N ILE A 174 9.93 -14.33 -5.71
CA ILE A 174 9.30 -13.06 -6.04
C ILE A 174 9.17 -12.95 -7.56
N TYR A 175 7.94 -12.87 -8.05
CA TYR A 175 7.61 -12.49 -9.42
C TYR A 175 7.12 -11.04 -9.42
N TYR A 176 7.67 -10.22 -10.30
CA TYR A 176 7.20 -8.86 -10.49
C TYR A 176 7.13 -8.52 -11.97
N VAL A 177 6.15 -7.70 -12.31
CA VAL A 177 5.93 -7.21 -13.68
C VAL A 177 5.77 -5.70 -13.65
N PHE A 178 6.24 -5.03 -14.69
CA PHE A 178 6.15 -3.58 -14.82
C PHE A 178 6.04 -3.20 -16.30
N PRO A 179 5.24 -2.17 -16.64
CA PRO A 179 5.29 -1.56 -17.95
C PRO A 179 6.63 -0.88 -18.17
N VAL A 180 7.18 -1.05 -19.38
CA VAL A 180 8.28 -0.23 -19.89
C VAL A 180 7.68 0.78 -20.85
N TYR A 181 7.82 2.07 -20.55
CA TYR A 181 7.49 3.13 -21.48
C TYR A 181 8.74 3.38 -22.34
N TRP A 182 8.65 3.07 -23.64
CA TRP A 182 9.71 3.39 -24.60
C TRP A 182 9.77 4.91 -24.79
N GLU A 183 10.99 5.45 -24.93
CA GLU A 183 11.25 6.81 -25.43
C GLU A 183 11.01 6.91 -26.95
#